data_AF-A0A0R3TR21-F1
#
_entry.id   AF-A0A0R3TR21-F1
#
_cell.length_a   1.000
_cell.length_b   1.000
_cell.length_c   1.000
_cell.angle_alpha   90.00
_cell.angle_beta   90.00
_cell.angle_gamma   90.00
#
_symmetry.space_group_name_H-M   'P 1'
#
loop_
_entity.id
_entity.type
_entity.pdbx_description
1 polymer ?
#
loop_
_entity_poly.entity_id
_entity_poly.type
_entity_poly.pdbx_seq_one_letter_code
_entity_poly.pdbx_strand_id
1 'polypeptide(L)'
;MNNYFTSGSNRLLFPNRGKEHPNTLPNIDIRSVNPMVQLGFLMSLERQVEPQPFELVFTQRRIETLYKIGVGSYSEVYGFEGEGVVVKLTPFGGSVPFHNRPQVKIVDMYMEVAATMEISNLRNVHNSSCKTENFVLLRNSVVLIGSLPKYLIDAKRKSNESVPVQYAEEDSFPDDQLWIAFEFSYGGETISNYWTALALAVGERRLELEHRDLHLGNVLISQKSHDCTYAPPPSYINGVKYQPIGGPPVQIIDFAFSRLQRADGSMLYVDMTEKCERLRNKSDTVAQMYTMMQELTQ
;
A
#
# COMPACT_ATOMS: atom_id res chain seq x y z
N MET A 1 4.03 -30.55 -40.20
CA MET A 1 5.49 -30.37 -40.01
C MET A 1 5.64 -28.96 -39.44
N ASN A 2 5.53 -28.72 -38.12
CA ASN A 2 6.53 -28.93 -37.05
C ASN A 2 7.95 -28.56 -37.50
N ASN A 3 8.75 -27.77 -36.79
CA ASN A 3 8.65 -27.00 -35.54
C ASN A 3 10.02 -26.27 -35.35
N TYR A 4 10.09 -25.44 -34.31
CA TYR A 4 11.29 -25.03 -33.54
C TYR A 4 11.99 -23.71 -33.93
N PHE A 5 11.52 -22.63 -33.29
CA PHE A 5 12.43 -21.77 -32.52
C PHE A 5 11.90 -21.66 -31.08
N THR A 6 12.68 -22.17 -30.15
CA THR A 6 12.46 -22.15 -28.70
C THR A 6 12.88 -20.80 -28.12
N SER A 7 11.95 -20.04 -27.52
CA SER A 7 12.30 -18.99 -26.56
C SER A 7 12.10 -19.53 -25.14
N GLY A 8 13.21 -19.71 -24.44
CA GLY A 8 13.23 -20.06 -23.03
C GLY A 8 12.79 -18.86 -22.20
N SER A 9 11.49 -18.77 -21.93
CA SER A 9 10.96 -17.91 -20.87
C SER A 9 11.11 -18.65 -19.54
N ASN A 10 12.15 -18.35 -18.77
CA ASN A 10 12.20 -18.68 -17.35
C ASN A 10 11.18 -17.80 -16.61
N ARG A 11 9.89 -18.14 -16.73
CA ARG A 11 8.88 -17.72 -15.76
C ARG A 11 9.15 -18.52 -14.49
N LEU A 12 9.67 -17.86 -13.47
CA LEU A 12 9.57 -18.34 -12.09
C LEU A 12 8.07 -18.40 -11.74
N LEU A 13 7.48 -19.55 -11.99
CA LEU A 13 6.16 -19.93 -11.52
C LEU A 13 6.25 -20.11 -10.01
N PHE A 14 5.64 -19.20 -9.25
CA PHE A 14 5.48 -19.37 -7.82
C PHE A 14 4.61 -20.61 -7.54
N PRO A 15 5.01 -21.51 -6.63
CA PRO A 15 4.17 -22.63 -6.27
C PRO A 15 2.91 -22.18 -5.54
N ASN A 16 1.83 -22.91 -5.81
CA ASN A 16 0.52 -22.79 -5.16
C ASN A 16 0.64 -22.53 -3.65
N ARG A 17 -0.05 -21.48 -3.17
CA ARG A 17 -0.29 -21.23 -1.74
C ARG A 17 -1.23 -22.32 -1.20
N GLY A 18 -0.66 -23.48 -0.88
CA GLY A 18 -1.32 -24.55 -0.14
C GLY A 18 -1.59 -24.11 1.30
N LYS A 19 -2.76 -24.50 1.81
CA LYS A 19 -3.20 -24.28 3.19
C LYS A 19 -2.34 -25.11 4.14
N GLU A 20 -1.33 -24.50 4.73
CA GLU A 20 -0.78 -24.97 5.99
C GLU A 20 -1.07 -23.88 7.03
N HIS A 21 -2.02 -24.17 7.91
CA HIS A 21 -2.23 -23.38 9.12
C HIS A 21 -1.08 -23.70 10.08
N PRO A 22 -0.16 -22.77 10.37
CA PRO A 22 0.79 -22.98 11.44
C PRO A 22 0.02 -22.93 12.77
N ASN A 23 0.42 -23.80 13.70
CA ASN A 23 -0.02 -23.83 15.09
C ASN A 23 -0.35 -22.44 15.62
N THR A 24 -1.54 -22.29 16.20
CA THR A 24 -2.04 -21.06 16.80
C THR A 24 -1.03 -20.53 17.80
N LEU A 25 -0.26 -19.52 17.39
CA LEU A 25 0.43 -18.65 18.33
C LEU A 25 -0.63 -18.12 19.32
N PRO A 26 -0.28 -17.97 20.61
CA PRO A 26 -1.17 -17.27 21.53
C PRO A 26 -1.58 -15.94 20.91
N ASN A 27 -2.84 -15.54 21.15
CA ASN A 27 -3.43 -14.31 20.60
C ASN A 27 -2.75 -13.11 21.29
N ILE A 28 -1.49 -12.84 20.91
CA ILE A 28 -0.65 -11.79 21.45
C ILE A 28 -1.14 -10.48 20.85
N ASP A 29 -1.56 -9.55 21.70
CA ASP A 29 -1.80 -8.18 21.26
C ASP A 29 -0.46 -7.52 20.94
N ILE A 30 -0.19 -7.33 19.65
CA ILE A 30 1.04 -6.68 19.15
C ILE A 30 1.25 -5.27 19.72
N ARG A 31 0.19 -4.59 20.17
CA ARG A 31 0.32 -3.27 20.81
C ARG A 31 0.93 -3.34 22.21
N SER A 32 0.84 -4.49 22.87
CA SER A 32 1.32 -4.70 24.24
C SER A 32 2.79 -5.14 24.32
N VAL A 33 3.38 -5.58 23.21
CA VAL A 33 4.77 -6.08 23.18
C VAL A 33 5.76 -4.98 22.83
N ASN A 34 7.03 -5.19 23.18
CA ASN A 34 8.09 -4.22 22.90
C ASN A 34 8.37 -4.07 21.39
N PRO A 35 8.98 -2.95 20.95
CA PRO A 35 9.23 -2.66 19.53
C PRO A 35 10.01 -3.73 18.77
N MET A 36 10.96 -4.44 19.41
CA MET A 36 11.72 -5.51 18.76
C MET A 36 10.85 -6.71 18.42
N VAL A 37 9.91 -7.05 19.31
CA VAL A 37 8.93 -8.13 19.05
C VAL A 37 7.94 -7.70 17.96
N GLN A 38 7.51 -6.42 17.97
CA GLN A 38 6.67 -5.87 16.89
C GLN A 38 7.37 -5.96 15.53
N LEU A 39 8.66 -5.64 15.46
CA LEU A 39 9.45 -5.76 14.24
C LEU A 39 9.55 -7.23 13.79
N GLY A 40 9.73 -8.17 14.73
CA GLY A 40 9.70 -9.61 14.43
C GLY A 40 8.37 -10.06 13.81
N PHE A 41 7.24 -9.57 14.33
CA PHE A 41 5.93 -9.84 13.72
C PHE A 41 5.79 -9.24 12.32
N LEU A 42 6.25 -8.00 12.12
CA LEU A 42 6.26 -7.35 10.80
C LEU A 42 7.11 -8.13 9.79
N MET A 43 8.35 -8.49 10.14
CA MET A 43 9.21 -9.30 9.28
C MET A 43 8.61 -10.68 8.99
N SER A 44 7.87 -11.26 9.94
CA SER A 44 7.19 -12.54 9.75
C SER A 44 6.09 -12.48 8.68
N LEU A 45 5.38 -11.35 8.53
CA LEU A 45 4.43 -11.14 7.43
C LEU A 45 5.14 -11.24 6.08
N GLU A 46 6.34 -10.67 6.00
CA GLU A 46 7.19 -10.65 4.81
C GLU A 46 8.07 -11.88 4.64
N ARG A 47 7.99 -12.84 5.58
CA ARG A 47 8.85 -14.04 5.62
C ARG A 47 10.35 -13.70 5.66
N GLN A 48 10.68 -12.57 6.27
CA GLN A 48 12.04 -12.11 6.51
C GLN A 48 12.49 -12.54 7.91
N VAL A 49 13.75 -12.94 8.03
CA VAL A 49 14.40 -13.19 9.33
C VAL A 49 15.17 -11.95 9.80
N GLU A 50 15.61 -11.12 8.84
CA GLU A 50 16.32 -9.87 9.05
C GLU A 50 15.90 -8.83 7.98
N PRO A 51 15.98 -7.52 8.30
CA PRO A 51 15.80 -6.46 7.31
C PRO A 51 16.79 -6.61 6.15
N GLN A 52 16.38 -6.20 4.95
CA GLN A 52 17.15 -6.43 3.73
C GLN A 52 17.81 -5.15 3.21
N PRO A 53 18.90 -5.24 2.45
CA PRO A 53 19.50 -4.05 1.86
C PRO A 53 18.65 -3.55 0.67
N PHE A 54 18.79 -2.27 0.33
CA PHE A 54 17.98 -1.63 -0.72
C PHE A 54 18.11 -2.30 -2.09
N GLU A 55 19.26 -2.91 -2.39
CA GLU A 55 19.58 -3.59 -3.63
C GLU A 55 18.63 -4.77 -3.93
N LEU A 56 17.97 -5.32 -2.91
CA LEU A 56 16.94 -6.35 -3.10
C LEU A 56 15.74 -5.82 -3.90
N VAL A 57 15.38 -4.54 -3.72
CA VAL A 57 14.25 -3.89 -4.40
C VAL A 57 14.73 -3.03 -5.56
N PHE A 58 15.83 -2.32 -5.39
CA PHE A 58 16.41 -1.36 -6.34
C PHE A 58 17.64 -1.97 -7.02
N THR A 59 17.41 -2.95 -7.89
CA THR A 59 18.48 -3.55 -8.70
C THR A 59 19.13 -2.52 -9.63
N GLN A 60 20.34 -2.80 -10.13
CA GLN A 60 21.05 -1.91 -11.06
C GLN A 60 20.19 -1.50 -12.27
N ARG A 61 19.44 -2.44 -12.86
CA ARG A 61 18.52 -2.17 -13.97
C ARG A 61 17.42 -1.19 -13.57
N ARG A 62 16.85 -1.35 -12.38
CA ARG A 62 15.81 -0.45 -11.85
C ARG A 62 16.33 0.95 -11.61
N ILE A 63 17.54 1.06 -11.04
CA ILE A 63 18.21 2.34 -10.79
C ILE A 63 18.37 3.16 -12.09
N GLU A 64 18.70 2.50 -13.21
CA GLU A 64 18.88 3.16 -14.51
C GLU A 64 17.59 3.79 -15.08
N THR A 65 16.44 3.22 -14.72
CA THR A 65 15.11 3.64 -15.19
C THR A 65 14.26 4.31 -14.10
N LEU A 66 14.87 4.61 -12.96
CA LEU A 66 14.21 5.13 -11.77
C LEU A 66 13.74 6.57 -11.97
N TYR A 67 12.48 6.83 -11.63
CA TYR A 67 11.96 8.19 -11.57
C TYR A 67 11.02 8.38 -10.38
N LYS A 68 10.88 9.63 -9.95
CA LYS A 68 9.98 10.02 -8.87
C LYS A 68 8.54 10.12 -9.40
N ILE A 69 7.60 9.44 -8.74
CA ILE A 69 6.19 9.44 -9.13
C ILE A 69 5.35 10.44 -8.33
N GLY A 70 5.55 10.48 -7.01
CA GLY A 70 4.70 11.31 -6.16
C GLY A 70 5.08 11.22 -4.69
N VAL A 71 4.54 12.12 -3.89
CA VAL A 71 4.86 12.29 -2.47
C VAL A 71 3.64 11.96 -1.60
N GLY A 72 3.84 11.15 -0.56
CA GLY A 72 2.85 10.86 0.47
C GLY A 72 3.22 11.55 1.80
N SER A 73 2.32 11.54 2.78
CA SER A 73 2.59 12.16 4.10
C SER A 73 3.74 11.51 4.87
N TYR A 74 4.00 10.22 4.61
CA TYR A 74 5.02 9.42 5.28
C TYR A 74 5.89 8.66 4.29
N SER A 75 5.77 8.93 2.98
CA SER A 75 6.41 8.09 1.97
C SER A 75 6.84 8.86 0.75
N GLU A 76 7.87 8.35 0.08
CA GLU A 76 8.19 8.69 -1.29
C GLU A 76 7.76 7.56 -2.23
N VAL A 77 7.09 7.88 -3.34
CA VAL A 77 6.74 6.92 -4.39
C VAL A 77 7.66 7.06 -5.60
N TYR A 78 8.18 5.93 -6.08
CA TYR A 78 9.09 5.82 -7.20
C TYR A 78 8.58 4.83 -8.26
N GLY A 79 8.93 5.06 -9.52
CA GLY A 79 8.60 4.20 -10.66
C GLY A 79 9.84 3.74 -11.41
N PHE A 80 9.64 2.75 -12.27
CA PHE A 80 10.68 2.23 -13.17
C PHE A 80 10.11 2.15 -14.59
N GLU A 81 10.76 2.80 -15.55
CA GLU A 81 10.29 2.84 -16.93
C GLU A 81 10.11 1.43 -17.50
N GLY A 82 8.91 1.15 -18.03
CA GLY A 82 8.61 -0.13 -18.68
C GLY A 82 8.28 -1.31 -17.75
N GLU A 83 8.36 -1.17 -16.43
CA GLU A 83 8.03 -2.29 -15.51
C GLU A 83 6.54 -2.33 -15.09
N GLY A 84 5.82 -1.21 -15.19
CA GLY A 84 4.42 -1.14 -14.77
C GLY A 84 4.20 -1.38 -13.27
N VAL A 85 5.24 -1.13 -12.46
CA VAL A 85 5.22 -1.22 -11.00
C VAL A 85 5.71 0.08 -10.38
N VAL A 86 5.31 0.32 -9.14
CA VAL A 86 5.75 1.46 -8.32
C VAL A 86 6.19 0.98 -6.96
N VAL A 87 7.14 1.68 -6.36
CA VAL A 87 7.61 1.43 -4.99
C VAL A 87 7.24 2.62 -4.12
N LYS A 88 6.34 2.41 -3.14
CA LYS A 88 6.09 3.34 -2.03
C LYS A 88 7.10 3.00 -0.93
N LEU A 89 8.01 3.93 -0.65
CA LEU A 89 9.07 3.80 0.33
C LEU A 89 8.75 4.65 1.56
N THR A 90 8.64 4.02 2.73
CA THR A 90 8.25 4.68 3.99
C THR A 90 9.29 4.37 5.07
N PRO A 91 9.95 5.37 5.68
CA PRO A 91 10.76 5.15 6.87
C PRO A 91 9.87 4.91 8.09
N PHE A 92 10.29 4.01 8.96
CA PHE A 92 9.55 3.70 10.19
C PHE A 92 10.50 3.35 11.34
N GLY A 93 10.03 3.52 12.57
CA GLY A 93 10.76 3.11 13.78
C GLY A 93 12.03 3.89 14.12
N GLY A 94 12.47 4.83 13.27
CA GLY A 94 13.64 5.68 13.48
C GLY A 94 13.34 7.02 14.15
N SER A 95 14.39 7.70 14.61
CA SER A 95 14.30 9.01 15.29
C SER A 95 14.45 10.20 14.36
N VAL A 96 14.99 10.01 13.15
CA VAL A 96 15.17 11.10 12.17
C VAL A 96 13.80 11.47 11.61
N PRO A 97 13.35 12.73 11.74
CA PRO A 97 12.07 13.14 11.17
C PRO A 97 12.05 12.95 9.65
N PHE A 98 10.93 12.47 9.12
CA PHE A 98 10.69 12.39 7.68
C PHE A 98 9.60 13.37 7.31
N HIS A 99 9.83 14.22 6.30
CA HIS A 99 8.91 15.30 5.90
C HIS A 99 8.48 16.20 7.09
N ASN A 100 9.43 16.49 7.98
CA ASN A 100 9.22 17.28 9.21
C ASN A 100 8.19 16.65 10.18
N ARG A 101 8.12 15.31 10.22
CA ARG A 101 7.23 14.55 11.10
C ARG A 101 7.95 13.36 11.74
N PRO A 102 7.52 12.91 12.93
CA PRO A 102 7.94 11.62 13.45
C PRO A 102 7.63 10.50 12.46
N GLN A 103 8.52 9.51 12.37
CA GLN A 103 8.31 8.35 11.52
C GLN A 103 7.14 7.49 12.02
N VAL A 104 6.62 6.65 11.13
CA VAL A 104 5.58 5.67 11.47
C VAL A 104 6.10 4.73 12.56
N LYS A 105 5.28 4.44 13.58
CA LYS A 105 5.64 3.47 14.63
C LYS A 105 5.67 2.07 14.04
N ILE A 106 6.49 1.17 14.61
CA ILE A 106 6.61 -0.22 14.12
C ILE A 106 5.25 -0.94 14.13
N VAL A 107 4.46 -0.77 15.19
CA VAL A 107 3.11 -1.34 15.29
C VAL A 107 2.17 -0.80 14.21
N ASP A 108 2.20 0.50 13.91
CA ASP A 108 1.34 1.10 12.89
C ASP A 108 1.77 0.64 11.49
N MET A 109 3.08 0.47 11.28
CA MET A 109 3.62 -0.11 10.05
C MET A 109 3.17 -1.56 9.85
N TYR A 110 3.19 -2.37 10.91
CA TYR A 110 2.61 -3.71 10.88
C TYR A 110 1.13 -3.69 10.46
N MET A 111 0.34 -2.75 10.99
CA MET A 111 -1.07 -2.62 10.63
C MET A 111 -1.26 -2.27 9.15
N GLU A 112 -0.49 -1.33 8.61
CA GLU A 112 -0.56 -0.96 7.19
C GLU A 112 -0.19 -2.13 6.28
N VAL A 113 0.91 -2.84 6.59
CA VAL A 113 1.36 -4.01 5.83
C VAL A 113 0.29 -5.11 5.84
N ALA A 114 -0.16 -5.51 7.03
CA ALA A 114 -1.15 -6.56 7.17
C ALA A 114 -2.47 -6.19 6.46
N ALA A 115 -2.95 -4.94 6.62
CA ALA A 115 -4.17 -4.49 5.96
C ALA A 115 -4.03 -4.49 4.43
N THR A 116 -2.90 -3.99 3.92
CA THR A 116 -2.61 -3.96 2.48
C THR A 116 -2.59 -5.38 1.88
N MET A 117 -2.02 -6.36 2.58
CA MET A 117 -2.04 -7.76 2.17
C MET A 117 -3.46 -8.34 2.10
N GLU A 118 -4.28 -8.14 3.13
CA GLU A 118 -5.66 -8.64 3.18
C GLU A 118 -6.53 -8.01 2.07
N ILE A 119 -6.42 -6.69 1.88
CA ILE A 119 -7.17 -5.96 0.84
C ILE A 119 -6.74 -6.41 -0.56
N SER A 120 -5.44 -6.56 -0.82
CA SER A 120 -4.92 -7.05 -2.10
C SER A 120 -5.43 -8.45 -2.43
N ASN A 121 -5.64 -9.31 -1.42
CA ASN A 121 -6.17 -10.66 -1.59
C ASN A 121 -7.66 -10.70 -2.00
N LEU A 122 -8.41 -9.59 -1.90
CA LEU A 122 -9.82 -9.50 -2.36
C LEU A 122 -9.99 -9.75 -3.86
N ARG A 123 -8.90 -9.66 -4.64
CA ARG A 123 -8.88 -9.94 -6.09
C ARG A 123 -8.95 -11.45 -6.39
N ASN A 124 -8.25 -12.27 -5.61
CA ASN A 124 -7.87 -13.64 -5.96
C ASN A 124 -8.44 -14.70 -5.01
N VAL A 125 -9.67 -14.52 -4.53
CA VAL A 125 -10.33 -15.54 -3.70
C VAL A 125 -11.06 -16.54 -4.59
N HIS A 126 -10.44 -17.71 -4.80
CA HIS A 126 -11.06 -18.83 -5.51
C HIS A 126 -12.43 -19.16 -4.89
N ASN A 127 -13.46 -19.31 -5.73
CA ASN A 127 -14.84 -19.59 -5.35
C ASN A 127 -15.49 -18.58 -4.39
N SER A 128 -14.95 -17.36 -4.25
CA SER A 128 -15.64 -16.32 -3.50
C SER A 128 -16.77 -15.71 -4.32
N SER A 129 -17.94 -15.63 -3.69
CA SER A 129 -19.09 -14.87 -4.18
C SER A 129 -18.89 -13.35 -4.02
N CYS A 130 -17.82 -12.90 -3.34
CA CYS A 130 -17.53 -11.50 -3.13
C CYS A 130 -16.03 -11.18 -3.37
N LYS A 131 -15.73 -10.40 -4.43
CA LYS A 131 -14.37 -10.08 -4.90
C LYS A 131 -14.33 -8.83 -5.79
N THR A 132 -13.20 -8.14 -5.85
CA THR A 132 -13.01 -6.93 -6.67
C THR A 132 -11.55 -6.76 -7.08
N GLU A 133 -11.30 -6.11 -8.21
CA GLU A 133 -9.96 -5.70 -8.69
C GLU A 133 -9.71 -4.19 -8.53
N ASN A 134 -10.60 -3.49 -7.83
CA ASN A 134 -10.57 -2.03 -7.72
C ASN A 134 -9.79 -1.50 -6.51
N PHE A 135 -9.11 -2.36 -5.73
CA PHE A 135 -8.06 -1.96 -4.78
C PHE A 135 -6.69 -2.24 -5.38
N VAL A 136 -5.70 -1.38 -5.22
CA VAL A 136 -4.35 -1.58 -5.77
C VAL A 136 -3.78 -2.96 -5.44
N LEU A 137 -3.11 -3.57 -6.42
CA LEU A 137 -2.51 -4.88 -6.25
C LEU A 137 -1.11 -4.72 -5.64
N LEU A 138 -0.95 -5.20 -4.40
CA LEU A 138 0.35 -5.42 -3.77
C LEU A 138 1.04 -6.60 -4.46
N ARG A 139 2.19 -6.35 -5.08
CA ARG A 139 3.07 -7.37 -5.70
C ARG A 139 4.01 -7.96 -4.68
N ASN A 140 4.64 -7.11 -3.90
CA ASN A 140 5.58 -7.48 -2.86
C ASN A 140 5.67 -6.38 -1.80
N SER A 141 6.11 -6.72 -0.60
CA SER A 141 6.53 -5.76 0.41
C SER A 141 7.80 -6.28 1.08
N VAL A 142 8.69 -5.38 1.49
CA VAL A 142 10.00 -5.75 2.04
C VAL A 142 10.40 -4.75 3.11
N VAL A 143 10.75 -5.23 4.30
CA VAL A 143 11.44 -4.46 5.32
C VAL A 143 12.91 -4.33 4.93
N LEU A 144 13.37 -3.09 4.76
CA LEU A 144 14.73 -2.72 4.40
C LEU A 144 15.46 -2.06 5.57
N ILE A 145 16.79 -2.05 5.51
CA ILE A 145 17.67 -1.32 6.43
C ILE A 145 18.77 -0.59 5.66
N GLY A 146 19.11 0.62 6.10
CA GLY A 146 20.20 1.40 5.53
C GLY A 146 19.92 2.91 5.49
N SER A 147 20.99 3.68 5.30
CA SER A 147 20.90 5.10 4.95
C SER A 147 20.24 5.27 3.57
N LEU A 148 19.58 6.41 3.34
CA LEU A 148 18.86 6.66 2.10
C LEU A 148 19.84 6.72 0.91
N PRO A 149 19.74 5.80 -0.07
CA PRO A 149 20.69 5.75 -1.17
C PRO A 149 20.69 6.99 -2.07
N LYS A 150 21.89 7.38 -2.53
CA LYS A 150 22.10 8.56 -3.38
C LYS A 150 21.21 8.57 -4.63
N TYR A 151 20.97 7.42 -5.27
CA TYR A 151 20.15 7.35 -6.48
C TYR A 151 18.67 7.72 -6.22
N LEU A 152 18.14 7.48 -5.02
CA LEU A 152 16.78 7.89 -4.65
C LEU A 152 16.70 9.40 -4.36
N ILE A 153 17.75 9.94 -3.74
CA ILE A 153 17.92 11.39 -3.53
C ILE A 153 18.02 12.11 -4.88
N ASP A 154 18.87 11.61 -5.78
CA ASP A 154 19.05 12.19 -7.10
C ASP A 154 17.76 12.11 -7.94
N ALA A 155 17.00 11.00 -7.86
CA ALA A 155 15.68 10.88 -8.50
C ALA A 155 14.66 11.87 -7.93
N LYS A 156 14.65 12.08 -6.60
CA LYS A 156 13.82 13.08 -5.93
C LYS A 156 14.17 14.49 -6.41
N ARG A 157 15.45 14.85 -6.47
CA ARG A 157 15.94 16.18 -6.92
C ARG A 157 15.68 16.47 -8.40
N LYS A 158 15.71 15.46 -9.26
CA LYS A 158 15.40 15.59 -10.69
C LYS A 158 13.90 15.74 -10.97
N SER A 159 13.05 15.45 -9.98
CA SER A 159 11.61 15.52 -10.12
C SER A 159 11.14 16.96 -10.25
N ASN A 160 10.14 17.18 -11.11
CA ASN A 160 9.37 18.43 -11.13
C ASN A 160 8.20 18.42 -10.13
N GLU A 161 8.10 17.38 -9.29
CA GLU A 161 7.03 17.24 -8.31
C GLU A 161 7.12 18.37 -7.28
N SER A 162 6.04 19.13 -7.12
CA SER A 162 5.98 20.16 -6.09
C SER A 162 5.95 19.50 -4.71
N VAL A 163 7.08 19.51 -4.02
CA VAL A 163 7.15 19.10 -2.61
C VAL A 163 6.50 20.20 -1.76
N PRO A 164 5.50 19.89 -0.92
CA PRO A 164 4.91 20.86 -0.02
C PRO A 164 5.98 21.55 0.83
N VAL A 165 5.94 22.87 0.94
CA VAL A 165 6.94 23.69 1.69
C VAL A 165 7.16 23.20 3.13
N GLN A 166 6.15 22.58 3.72
CA GLN A 166 6.20 22.01 5.07
C GLN A 166 7.06 20.74 5.19
N TYR A 167 7.45 20.10 4.08
CA TYR A 167 8.29 18.92 4.07
C TYR A 167 9.75 19.37 4.00
N ALA A 168 10.48 19.19 5.09
CA ALA A 168 11.92 19.42 5.12
C ALA A 168 12.65 18.38 4.26
N GLU A 169 13.67 18.83 3.51
CA GLU A 169 14.61 17.96 2.79
C GLU A 169 15.64 17.35 3.76
N GLU A 170 15.18 16.60 4.75
CA GLU A 170 16.08 15.74 5.52
C GLU A 170 16.26 14.42 4.77
N ASP A 171 17.42 14.27 4.13
CA ASP A 171 17.80 13.07 3.38
C ASP A 171 18.92 12.28 4.11
N SER A 172 19.40 12.76 5.27
CA SER A 172 20.49 12.13 6.03
C SER A 172 19.94 11.16 7.08
N PHE A 173 19.76 9.91 6.69
CA PHE A 173 19.34 8.82 7.57
C PHE A 173 20.54 7.98 8.04
N PRO A 174 20.54 7.44 9.27
CA PRO A 174 21.59 6.56 9.75
C PRO A 174 21.54 5.19 9.05
N ASP A 175 22.64 4.43 9.14
CA ASP A 175 22.75 3.11 8.48
C ASP A 175 21.85 2.03 9.10
N ASP A 176 21.35 2.26 10.31
CA ASP A 176 20.38 1.38 10.98
C ASP A 176 18.92 1.80 10.76
N GLN A 177 18.66 2.79 9.90
CA GLN A 177 17.31 3.23 9.57
C GLN A 177 16.50 2.11 8.89
N LEU A 178 15.31 1.84 9.41
CA LEU A 178 14.37 0.88 8.81
C LEU A 178 13.44 1.55 7.81
N TRP A 179 13.12 0.82 6.74
CA TRP A 179 12.18 1.24 5.71
C TRP A 179 11.26 0.10 5.34
N ILE A 180 10.05 0.39 4.89
CA ILE A 180 9.24 -0.57 4.16
C ILE A 180 9.20 -0.11 2.69
N ALA A 181 9.39 -1.06 1.78
CA ALA A 181 9.16 -0.86 0.35
C ALA A 181 7.93 -1.66 -0.06
N PHE A 182 6.83 -0.97 -0.36
CA PHE A 182 5.66 -1.59 -0.97
C PHE A 182 5.76 -1.52 -2.48
N GLU A 183 5.82 -2.68 -3.15
CA GLU A 183 5.76 -2.77 -4.60
C GLU A 183 4.31 -2.98 -5.05
N PHE A 184 3.74 -1.98 -5.72
CA PHE A 184 2.38 -2.02 -6.25
C PHE A 184 2.38 -2.08 -7.78
N SER A 185 1.28 -2.59 -8.35
CA SER A 185 1.03 -2.39 -9.79
C SER A 185 0.70 -0.91 -10.06
N TYR A 186 1.22 -0.33 -11.14
CA TYR A 186 0.93 1.06 -11.49
C TYR A 186 -0.57 1.27 -11.76
N GLY A 187 -1.19 2.18 -11.00
CA GLY A 187 -2.65 2.43 -11.00
C GLY A 187 -3.12 3.62 -11.83
N GLY A 188 -2.21 4.49 -12.31
CA GLY A 188 -2.51 5.70 -13.10
C GLY A 188 -2.72 6.99 -12.28
N GLU A 189 -3.49 7.95 -12.80
CA GLU A 189 -3.69 9.33 -12.28
C GLU A 189 -4.99 9.50 -11.48
N THR A 190 -5.16 10.54 -10.65
CA THR A 190 -6.25 10.60 -9.65
C THR A 190 -7.64 11.05 -10.17
N ILE A 191 -8.74 10.40 -9.74
CA ILE A 191 -10.15 10.92 -9.81
C ILE A 191 -11.14 10.01 -9.04
N SER A 192 -12.33 10.49 -8.67
CA SER A 192 -13.43 9.70 -8.09
C SER A 192 -14.46 9.19 -9.11
N ASN A 193 -15.01 7.98 -8.92
CA ASN A 193 -16.07 7.40 -9.77
C ASN A 193 -16.88 6.29 -9.05
N TYR A 194 -17.98 5.83 -9.64
CA TYR A 194 -18.84 4.72 -9.17
C TYR A 194 -18.10 3.41 -8.84
N TRP A 195 -16.93 3.20 -9.45
CA TRP A 195 -16.03 2.07 -9.23
C TRP A 195 -15.56 1.95 -7.77
N THR A 196 -15.31 3.09 -7.13
CA THR A 196 -14.83 3.18 -5.76
C THR A 196 -15.87 2.61 -4.78
N ALA A 197 -17.15 2.90 -5.00
CA ALA A 197 -18.24 2.41 -4.14
C ALA A 197 -18.38 0.88 -4.21
N LEU A 198 -18.24 0.28 -5.40
CA LEU A 198 -18.27 -1.18 -5.56
C LEU A 198 -17.08 -1.85 -4.86
N ALA A 199 -15.90 -1.26 -4.96
CA ALA A 199 -14.70 -1.75 -4.27
C ALA A 199 -14.90 -1.75 -2.74
N LEU A 200 -15.36 -0.61 -2.20
CA LEU A 200 -15.65 -0.46 -0.77
C LEU A 200 -16.71 -1.44 -0.31
N ALA A 201 -17.80 -1.63 -1.06
CA ALA A 201 -18.85 -2.60 -0.71
C ALA A 201 -18.31 -4.05 -0.63
N VAL A 202 -17.36 -4.42 -1.50
CA VAL A 202 -16.67 -5.73 -1.38
C VAL A 202 -15.80 -5.78 -0.13
N GLY A 203 -15.03 -4.71 0.15
CA GLY A 203 -14.19 -4.60 1.34
C GLY A 203 -15.01 -4.69 2.65
N GLU A 204 -16.10 -3.93 2.75
CA GLU A 204 -17.03 -3.97 3.88
C GLU A 204 -17.59 -5.38 4.10
N ARG A 205 -18.02 -6.05 3.03
CA ARG A 205 -18.63 -7.39 3.12
C ARG A 205 -17.65 -8.48 3.51
N ARG A 206 -16.37 -8.34 3.14
CA ARG A 206 -15.34 -9.37 3.34
C ARG A 206 -14.50 -9.17 4.59
N LEU A 207 -14.26 -7.91 4.95
CA LEU A 207 -13.28 -7.52 5.95
C LEU A 207 -13.82 -6.48 6.93
N GLU A 208 -15.10 -6.09 6.86
CA GLU A 208 -15.63 -4.92 7.60
C GLU A 208 -14.72 -3.69 7.42
N LEU A 209 -14.27 -3.48 6.17
CA LEU A 209 -13.28 -2.47 5.83
C LEU A 209 -13.85 -1.06 6.01
N GLU A 210 -13.08 -0.22 6.69
CA GLU A 210 -13.19 1.23 6.68
C GLU A 210 -11.86 1.80 6.17
N HIS A 211 -11.86 2.56 5.08
CA HIS A 211 -10.61 3.12 4.54
C HIS A 211 -10.02 4.24 5.41
N ARG A 212 -10.90 5.08 5.98
CA ARG A 212 -10.60 6.20 6.91
C ARG A 212 -9.71 7.34 6.39
N ASP A 213 -9.26 7.30 5.14
CA ASP A 213 -8.49 8.38 4.50
C ASP A 213 -8.70 8.44 2.98
N LEU A 214 -9.93 8.23 2.51
CA LEU A 214 -10.24 8.12 1.08
C LEU A 214 -10.48 9.49 0.43
N HIS A 215 -9.44 10.32 0.35
CA HIS A 215 -9.46 11.56 -0.41
C HIS A 215 -9.16 11.32 -1.90
N LEU A 216 -9.35 12.32 -2.77
CA LEU A 216 -9.15 12.19 -4.22
C LEU A 216 -7.74 11.69 -4.61
N GLY A 217 -6.71 12.05 -3.83
CA GLY A 217 -5.34 11.54 -4.00
C GLY A 217 -5.20 10.01 -3.86
N ASN A 218 -6.16 9.33 -3.22
CA ASN A 218 -6.13 7.89 -2.96
C ASN A 218 -7.02 7.08 -3.92
N VAL A 219 -7.49 7.70 -5.01
CA VAL A 219 -8.26 7.04 -6.05
C VAL A 219 -7.58 7.26 -7.39
N LEU A 220 -6.92 6.22 -7.91
CA LEU A 220 -6.17 6.24 -9.17
C LEU A 220 -7.02 5.74 -10.35
N ILE A 221 -6.68 6.19 -11.55
CA ILE A 221 -7.28 5.88 -12.83
C ILE A 221 -6.19 5.58 -13.85
N SER A 222 -6.27 4.39 -14.43
CA SER A 222 -5.40 4.02 -15.55
C SER A 222 -6.01 4.46 -16.88
N GLN A 223 -5.57 5.60 -17.42
CA GLN A 223 -5.86 5.99 -18.80
C GLN A 223 -4.78 5.39 -19.72
N LYS A 224 -5.15 4.43 -20.58
CA LYS A 224 -4.21 3.85 -21.58
C LYS A 224 -4.36 4.48 -22.98
N SER A 225 -5.38 5.31 -23.21
CA SER A 225 -5.64 6.02 -24.48
C SER A 225 -6.73 7.10 -24.27
N HIS A 226 -6.84 8.04 -25.22
CA HIS A 226 -7.89 9.07 -25.26
C HIS A 226 -9.31 8.52 -25.53
N ASP A 227 -9.44 7.24 -25.89
CA ASP A 227 -10.72 6.58 -26.09
C ASP A 227 -11.17 5.92 -24.78
N CYS A 228 -12.25 6.44 -24.17
CA CYS A 228 -12.82 5.97 -22.91
C CYS A 228 -13.54 4.60 -22.98
N THR A 229 -13.28 3.79 -24.01
CA THR A 229 -13.87 2.47 -24.25
C THR A 229 -13.12 1.37 -23.47
N TYR A 230 -12.95 1.56 -22.16
CA TYR A 230 -12.48 0.50 -21.28
C TYR A 230 -13.66 -0.32 -20.78
N ALA A 231 -13.49 -1.64 -20.77
CA ALA A 231 -14.30 -2.56 -19.99
C ALA A 231 -13.60 -2.75 -18.63
N PRO A 232 -14.01 -2.01 -17.59
CA PRO A 232 -13.41 -2.12 -16.26
C PRO A 232 -13.71 -3.49 -15.64
N PRO A 233 -12.86 -3.93 -14.69
CA PRO A 233 -13.01 -5.24 -14.09
C PRO A 233 -14.33 -5.34 -13.30
N PRO A 234 -15.02 -6.49 -13.33
CA PRO A 234 -16.24 -6.68 -12.58
C PRO A 234 -15.95 -6.82 -11.09
N SER A 235 -16.83 -6.26 -10.26
CA SER A 235 -16.92 -6.59 -8.84
C SER A 235 -18.05 -7.59 -8.62
N TYR A 236 -17.87 -8.53 -7.71
CA TYR A 236 -18.88 -9.49 -7.32
C TYR A 236 -19.27 -9.23 -5.87
N ILE A 237 -20.56 -9.18 -5.57
CA ILE A 237 -21.09 -9.05 -4.21
C ILE A 237 -22.19 -10.09 -4.06
N ASN A 238 -22.03 -11.00 -3.10
CA ASN A 238 -22.97 -12.10 -2.85
C ASN A 238 -23.33 -12.91 -4.12
N GLY A 239 -22.38 -13.09 -5.03
CA GLY A 239 -22.54 -13.86 -6.27
C GLY A 239 -23.09 -13.05 -7.44
N VAL A 240 -23.57 -11.83 -7.19
CA VAL A 240 -24.07 -10.93 -8.24
C VAL A 240 -22.89 -10.17 -8.86
N LYS A 241 -22.80 -10.23 -10.19
CA LYS A 241 -21.80 -9.49 -10.96
C LYS A 241 -22.25 -8.04 -11.18
N TYR A 242 -21.45 -7.10 -10.73
CA TYR A 242 -21.59 -5.67 -10.99
C TYR A 242 -20.45 -5.22 -11.90
N GLN A 243 -20.80 -4.69 -13.08
CA GLN A 243 -19.83 -4.16 -14.04
C GLN A 243 -20.46 -2.94 -14.71
N PRO A 244 -20.21 -1.71 -14.20
CA PRO A 244 -20.67 -0.51 -14.86
C PRO A 244 -20.17 -0.38 -16.31
N ILE A 245 -20.84 0.44 -17.11
CA ILE A 245 -20.60 0.55 -18.55
C ILE A 245 -19.64 1.72 -18.80
N GLY A 246 -18.44 1.40 -19.29
CA GLY A 246 -17.47 2.40 -19.76
C GLY A 246 -16.70 3.15 -18.67
N GLY A 247 -15.57 3.72 -19.06
CA GLY A 247 -14.69 4.47 -18.18
C GLY A 247 -13.44 3.69 -17.76
N PRO A 248 -12.33 4.40 -17.51
CA PRO A 248 -11.04 3.77 -17.21
C PRO A 248 -11.07 3.03 -15.85
N PRO A 249 -10.26 1.96 -15.69
CA PRO A 249 -10.19 1.22 -14.43
C PRO A 249 -9.74 2.13 -13.28
N VAL A 250 -10.43 2.02 -12.14
CA VAL A 250 -10.10 2.71 -10.89
C VAL A 250 -9.41 1.78 -9.91
N GLN A 251 -8.40 2.30 -9.21
CA GLN A 251 -7.73 1.63 -8.09
C GLN A 251 -7.69 2.52 -6.85
N ILE A 252 -8.23 2.02 -5.74
CA ILE A 252 -8.09 2.60 -4.41
C ILE A 252 -6.71 2.22 -3.84
N ILE A 253 -6.00 3.19 -3.27
CA ILE A 253 -4.66 3.04 -2.69
C ILE A 253 -4.59 3.57 -1.25
N ASP A 254 -3.45 3.32 -0.60
CA ASP A 254 -3.06 3.88 0.70
C ASP A 254 -3.95 3.50 1.89
N PHE A 255 -3.64 2.35 2.49
CA PHE A 255 -4.40 1.78 3.60
C PHE A 255 -3.80 2.07 4.98
N ALA A 256 -2.92 3.08 5.08
CA ALA A 256 -2.19 3.42 6.30
C ALA A 256 -3.10 3.66 7.51
N PHE A 257 -4.32 4.15 7.30
CA PHE A 257 -5.30 4.43 8.37
C PHE A 257 -6.50 3.49 8.36
N SER A 258 -6.51 2.48 7.51
CA SER A 258 -7.66 1.59 7.36
C SER A 258 -7.91 0.77 8.64
N ARG A 259 -9.18 0.47 8.88
CA ARG A 259 -9.63 -0.51 9.88
C ARG A 259 -10.28 -1.69 9.17
N LEU A 260 -9.93 -2.91 9.58
CA LEU A 260 -10.56 -4.11 9.08
C LEU A 260 -10.46 -5.28 10.05
N GLN A 261 -11.35 -6.26 9.91
CA GLN A 261 -11.35 -7.52 10.61
C GLN A 261 -10.81 -8.63 9.71
N ARG A 262 -9.83 -9.39 10.19
CA ARG A 262 -9.29 -10.57 9.48
C ARG A 262 -10.20 -11.77 9.65
N ALA A 263 -9.97 -12.81 8.84
CA ALA A 263 -10.73 -14.06 8.90
C ALA A 263 -10.61 -14.81 10.24
N ASP A 264 -9.54 -14.57 11.00
CA ASP A 264 -9.35 -15.11 12.36
C ASP A 264 -10.04 -14.28 13.46
N GLY A 265 -10.77 -13.22 13.08
CA GLY A 265 -11.45 -12.29 13.98
C GLY A 265 -10.56 -11.19 14.55
N SER A 266 -9.26 -11.17 14.25
CA SER A 266 -8.37 -10.12 14.72
C SER A 266 -8.64 -8.77 14.03
N MET A 267 -8.50 -7.69 14.79
CA MET A 267 -8.76 -6.33 14.33
C MET A 267 -7.46 -5.60 13.96
N LEU A 268 -7.35 -5.20 12.70
CA LEU A 268 -6.29 -4.30 12.22
C LEU A 268 -6.82 -2.87 12.20
N TYR A 269 -6.11 -1.94 12.85
CA TYR A 269 -6.41 -0.51 12.80
C TYR A 269 -5.24 0.30 13.35
N VAL A 270 -5.06 1.51 12.84
CA VAL A 270 -4.20 2.53 13.45
C VAL A 270 -5.03 3.41 14.38
N ASP A 271 -4.50 3.68 15.57
CA ASP A 271 -5.08 4.66 16.49
C ASP A 271 -4.82 6.07 15.94
N MET A 272 -5.89 6.74 15.53
CA MET A 272 -5.82 8.09 14.94
C MET A 272 -6.08 9.21 15.95
N THR A 273 -6.19 8.93 17.25
CA THR A 273 -6.56 9.91 18.28
C THR A 273 -5.70 11.18 18.19
N GLU A 274 -4.38 11.04 18.21
CA GLU A 274 -3.44 12.17 18.11
C GLU A 274 -3.55 12.91 16.77
N LYS A 275 -3.73 12.19 15.65
CA LYS A 275 -3.89 12.80 14.32
C LYS A 275 -5.14 13.66 14.28
N CYS A 276 -6.26 13.13 14.74
CA CYS A 276 -7.53 13.83 14.74
C CYS A 276 -7.53 15.03 15.70
N GLU A 277 -6.86 14.95 16.86
CA GLU A 277 -6.67 16.10 17.76
C GLU A 277 -5.96 17.27 17.05
N ARG A 278 -4.93 16.99 16.25
CA ARG A 278 -4.22 18.02 15.45
C ARG A 278 -5.09 18.63 14.34
N LEU A 279 -6.12 17.91 13.89
CA LEU A 279 -7.01 18.33 12.80
C LEU A 279 -8.29 19.01 13.29
N ARG A 280 -8.65 18.86 14.57
CA ARG A 280 -9.92 19.34 15.15
C ARG A 280 -10.25 20.81 14.88
N ASN A 281 -9.23 21.67 14.73
CA ASN A 281 -9.38 23.11 14.50
C ASN A 281 -9.21 23.54 13.04
N LYS A 282 -9.03 22.60 12.10
CA LYS A 282 -8.92 22.91 10.68
C LYS A 282 -10.29 22.86 10.02
N SER A 283 -10.55 23.82 9.14
CA SER A 283 -11.84 23.97 8.47
C SER A 283 -11.92 23.31 7.10
N ASP A 284 -10.82 22.70 6.61
CA ASP A 284 -10.84 22.01 5.33
C ASP A 284 -11.69 20.74 5.37
N THR A 285 -12.24 20.35 4.22
CA THR A 285 -13.19 19.23 4.12
C THR A 285 -12.62 17.92 4.65
N VAL A 286 -11.31 17.68 4.47
CA VAL A 286 -10.65 16.47 4.95
C VAL A 286 -10.63 16.46 6.48
N ALA A 287 -10.24 17.57 7.11
CA ALA A 287 -10.29 17.71 8.57
C ALA A 287 -11.71 17.53 9.14
N GLN A 288 -12.74 18.07 8.47
CA GLN A 288 -14.13 17.87 8.89
C GLN A 288 -14.54 16.39 8.87
N MET A 289 -14.12 15.61 7.86
CA MET A 289 -14.40 14.17 7.82
C MET A 289 -13.76 13.42 9.00
N TYR A 290 -12.54 13.79 9.39
CA TYR A 290 -11.90 13.21 10.58
C TYR A 290 -12.69 13.50 11.87
N THR A 291 -13.19 14.73 12.04
CA THR A 291 -14.05 15.08 13.18
C THR A 291 -15.34 14.26 13.19
N MET A 292 -16.02 14.14 12.05
CA MET A 292 -17.25 13.34 11.95
C MET A 292 -17.00 11.85 12.28
N MET A 293 -15.89 11.27 11.81
CA MET A 293 -15.53 9.89 12.14
C MET A 293 -15.31 9.71 13.65
N GLN A 294 -14.72 10.68 14.35
CA GLN A 294 -14.54 10.61 15.80
C GLN A 294 -15.87 10.67 16.57
N GLU A 295 -16.80 11.52 16.13
CA GLU A 295 -18.10 11.70 16.79
C GLU A 295 -18.96 10.43 16.71
N LEU A 296 -18.84 9.64 15.65
CA LEU A 296 -19.56 8.37 15.49
C LEU A 296 -19.04 7.23 16.38
N THR A 297 -17.87 7.42 17.00
CA THR A 297 -17.21 6.41 17.87
C THR A 297 -17.29 6.74 19.37
N GLN A 298 -17.87 7.88 19.73
CA GLN A 298 -18.16 8.29 21.12
C GLN A 298 -19.59 7.92 21.50
#